data_AF-A0A4R4IY98-F1
#
_entry.id   AF-A0A4R4IY98-F1
#
_cell.length_a   1.000
_cell.length_b   1.000
_cell.length_c   1.000
_cell.angle_alpha   90.00
_cell.angle_beta   90.00
_cell.angle_gamma   90.00
#
_symmetry.space_group_name_H-M   'P 1'
#
loop_
_entity.id
_entity.type
_entity.pdbx_description
1 polymer ?
#
loop_
_entity_poly.entity_id
_entity_poly.type
_entity_poly.pdbx_seq_one_letter_code
_entity_poly.pdbx_strand_id
1 'polypeptide(L)'
;MTEKARAVGINHVSIEVGNINEAVAFYGALMHIKPGSLSETEGSIELGDQFVAFTCSQGEQTHKPGHFGFVVDNKEKVREALKQFNIEPLPGRFFGFLDPWGNHIEVVSYENIKFTKSPGVLNGMGLADLKKNDRAQRELEEQGYSEPLSSLNS
;
A
#
# COMPACT_ATOMS: atom_id res chain seq x y z
N MET A 1 13.73 -35.68 3.96
CA MET A 1 13.29 -34.35 4.43
C MET A 1 12.21 -33.88 3.48
N THR A 2 11.09 -33.35 3.97
CA THR A 2 10.06 -32.78 3.09
C THR A 2 10.61 -31.49 2.49
N GLU A 3 10.65 -31.39 1.16
CA GLU A 3 11.05 -30.14 0.50
C GLU A 3 10.03 -29.05 0.84
N LYS A 4 10.53 -27.87 1.21
CA LYS A 4 9.71 -26.71 1.56
C LYS A 4 9.62 -25.78 0.36
N ALA A 5 8.45 -25.18 0.15
CA ALA A 5 8.30 -24.09 -0.81
C ALA A 5 9.11 -22.86 -0.38
N ARG A 6 9.57 -22.07 -1.36
CA ARG A 6 10.22 -20.78 -1.13
C ARG A 6 9.17 -19.67 -1.18
N ALA A 7 9.03 -18.90 -0.10
CA ALA A 7 8.19 -17.71 -0.09
C ALA A 7 8.79 -16.63 -1.01
N VAL A 8 7.94 -16.02 -1.84
CA VAL A 8 8.34 -14.98 -2.81
C VAL A 8 7.95 -13.58 -2.31
N GLY A 9 6.80 -13.44 -1.67
CA GLY A 9 6.30 -12.15 -1.18
C GLY A 9 4.86 -12.23 -0.66
N ILE A 10 4.26 -11.06 -0.46
CA ILE A 10 2.86 -10.90 -0.07
C ILE A 10 2.06 -10.45 -1.30
N ASN A 11 1.02 -11.21 -1.64
CA ASN A 11 0.11 -10.88 -2.75
C ASN A 11 -0.86 -9.74 -2.36
N HIS A 12 -1.51 -9.88 -1.21
CA HIS A 12 -2.43 -8.89 -0.65
C HIS A 12 -2.47 -9.00 0.87
N VAL A 13 -3.04 -7.97 1.50
CA VAL A 13 -3.57 -8.02 2.86
C VAL A 13 -5.09 -7.91 2.80
N SER A 14 -5.78 -8.45 3.80
CA SER A 14 -7.23 -8.28 3.94
C SER A 14 -7.55 -7.54 5.23
N ILE A 15 -8.45 -6.57 5.15
CA ILE A 15 -8.91 -5.79 6.29
C ILE A 15 -10.43 -5.79 6.41
N GLU A 16 -10.90 -5.69 7.64
CA GLU A 16 -12.31 -5.62 7.97
C GLU A 16 -12.77 -4.15 7.92
N VAL A 17 -13.89 -3.91 7.26
CA VAL A 17 -14.54 -2.60 7.16
C VAL A 17 -16.04 -2.74 7.43
N GLY A 18 -16.70 -1.66 7.80
CA GLY A 18 -18.15 -1.63 8.05
C GLY A 18 -18.98 -1.42 6.79
N ASN A 19 -18.37 -0.93 5.70
CA ASN A 19 -19.03 -0.76 4.41
C ASN A 19 -17.98 -0.68 3.27
N ILE A 20 -18.18 -1.47 2.21
CA ILE A 20 -17.23 -1.54 1.08
C ILE A 20 -17.14 -0.22 0.31
N ASN A 21 -18.26 0.44 0.03
CA ASN A 21 -18.27 1.69 -0.73
C ASN A 21 -17.67 2.84 0.06
N GLU A 22 -17.93 2.90 1.37
CA GLU A 22 -17.30 3.90 2.25
C GLU A 22 -15.79 3.68 2.34
N ALA A 23 -15.32 2.43 2.40
CA ALA A 23 -13.90 2.12 2.37
C ALA A 23 -13.24 2.59 1.07
N VAL A 24 -13.82 2.27 -0.07
CA VAL A 24 -13.32 2.74 -1.38
C VAL A 24 -13.31 4.26 -1.46
N ALA A 25 -14.37 4.93 -1.00
CA ALA A 25 -14.46 6.39 -1.00
C ALA A 25 -13.42 7.03 -0.06
N PHE A 26 -13.24 6.48 1.14
CA PHE A 26 -12.26 6.94 2.11
C PHE A 26 -10.83 6.82 1.58
N TYR A 27 -10.42 5.62 1.16
CA TYR A 27 -9.07 5.41 0.63
C TYR A 27 -8.84 6.17 -0.70
N GLY A 28 -9.87 6.33 -1.52
CA GLY A 28 -9.82 7.12 -2.76
C GLY A 28 -9.72 8.63 -2.56
N ALA A 29 -10.17 9.15 -1.41
CA ALA A 29 -9.95 10.54 -1.04
C ALA A 29 -8.52 10.79 -0.55
N LEU A 30 -7.87 9.78 0.05
CA LEU A 30 -6.50 9.88 0.53
C LEU A 30 -5.44 9.64 -0.56
N MET A 31 -5.74 8.77 -1.52
CA MET A 31 -4.78 8.27 -2.51
C MET A 31 -5.46 8.00 -3.85
N HIS A 32 -4.68 8.07 -4.93
CA HIS A 32 -5.15 7.59 -6.24
C HIS A 32 -5.24 6.07 -6.22
N ILE A 33 -6.47 5.55 -6.22
CA ILE A 33 -6.76 4.11 -6.20
C ILE A 33 -7.63 3.72 -7.37
N LYS A 34 -7.54 2.45 -7.76
CA LYS A 34 -8.49 1.82 -8.68
C LYS A 34 -9.29 0.78 -7.90
N PRO A 35 -10.62 0.89 -7.82
CA PRO A 35 -11.43 -0.16 -7.22
C PRO A 35 -11.33 -1.45 -8.05
N GLY A 36 -11.24 -2.59 -7.38
CA GLY A 36 -11.28 -3.90 -8.01
C GLY A 36 -12.71 -4.47 -8.01
N SER A 37 -12.85 -5.74 -7.62
CA SER A 37 -14.17 -6.37 -7.49
C SER A 37 -14.89 -5.78 -6.28
N LEU A 38 -16.16 -5.38 -6.45
CA LEU A 38 -16.99 -4.82 -5.39
C LEU A 38 -18.30 -5.60 -5.26
N SER A 39 -18.69 -5.89 -4.03
CA SER A 39 -19.97 -6.47 -3.63
C SER A 39 -20.41 -5.86 -2.31
N GLU A 40 -21.54 -6.32 -1.76
CA GLU A 40 -22.01 -5.87 -0.45
C GLU A 40 -21.08 -6.30 0.69
N THR A 41 -20.44 -7.46 0.55
CA THR A 41 -19.65 -8.09 1.64
C THR A 41 -18.15 -8.10 1.38
N GLU A 42 -17.72 -7.87 0.14
CA GLU A 42 -16.31 -7.97 -0.26
C GLU A 42 -15.96 -6.85 -1.25
N GLY A 43 -14.73 -6.35 -1.14
CA GLY A 43 -14.21 -5.31 -2.00
C GLY A 43 -12.70 -5.40 -2.17
N SER A 44 -12.14 -4.63 -3.09
CA SER A 44 -10.69 -4.40 -3.13
C SER A 44 -10.31 -3.04 -3.71
N ILE A 45 -9.10 -2.60 -3.39
CA ILE A 45 -8.40 -1.50 -4.07
C ILE A 45 -7.07 -2.00 -4.63
N GLU A 46 -6.80 -1.65 -5.89
CA GLU A 46 -5.61 -2.05 -6.62
C GLU A 46 -4.45 -1.07 -6.39
N LEU A 47 -3.25 -1.62 -6.21
CA LEU A 47 -1.98 -0.93 -5.98
C LEU A 47 -0.93 -1.37 -7.02
N GLY A 48 -1.35 -1.48 -8.28
CA GLY A 48 -0.54 -2.01 -9.39
C GLY A 48 -0.66 -3.52 -9.51
N ASP A 49 0.42 -4.24 -9.19
CA ASP A 49 0.51 -5.71 -9.18
C ASP A 49 0.16 -6.35 -7.81
N GLN A 50 -0.41 -5.57 -6.90
CA GLN A 50 -0.86 -5.98 -5.57
C GLN A 50 -2.18 -5.28 -5.25
N PHE A 51 -2.91 -5.75 -4.25
CA PHE A 51 -4.17 -5.13 -3.82
C PHE A 51 -4.38 -5.23 -2.31
N VAL A 52 -5.30 -4.43 -1.79
CA VAL A 52 -5.87 -4.58 -0.45
C VAL A 52 -7.29 -5.09 -0.61
N ALA A 53 -7.59 -6.21 0.06
CA ALA A 53 -8.93 -6.78 0.12
C ALA A 53 -9.69 -6.19 1.31
N PHE A 54 -10.99 -5.99 1.11
CA PHE A 54 -11.94 -5.56 2.13
C PHE A 54 -12.95 -6.67 2.37
N THR A 55 -13.25 -6.93 3.62
CA THR A 55 -14.38 -7.77 4.03
C THR A 55 -15.31 -6.95 4.91
N CYS A 56 -16.60 -6.93 4.59
CA CYS A 56 -17.61 -6.22 5.34
C CYS A 56 -18.11 -7.08 6.49
N SER A 57 -17.99 -6.62 7.72
CA SER A 57 -18.68 -7.21 8.87
C SER A 57 -19.89 -6.36 9.24
N GLN A 58 -21.07 -6.96 9.20
CA GLN A 58 -22.31 -6.33 9.67
C GLN A 58 -22.44 -6.63 11.17
N GLY A 59 -21.80 -5.83 12.03
CA GLY A 59 -21.87 -6.03 13.49
C GLY A 59 -20.65 -5.53 14.28
N GLU A 60 -20.41 -6.12 15.46
CA GLU A 60 -19.15 -5.92 16.18
C GLU A 60 -17.98 -6.45 15.35
N GLN A 61 -16.88 -5.71 15.33
CA GLN A 61 -15.69 -6.13 14.61
C GLN A 61 -15.27 -7.52 15.06
N THR A 62 -15.24 -8.46 14.12
CA THR A 62 -14.92 -9.85 14.41
C THR A 62 -13.43 -10.03 14.65
N HIS A 63 -12.61 -9.15 14.08
CA HIS A 63 -11.17 -9.16 14.20
C HIS A 63 -10.63 -7.90 14.86
N LYS A 64 -9.54 -8.06 15.63
CA LYS A 64 -8.78 -6.92 16.14
C LYS A 64 -8.20 -6.15 14.93
N PRO A 65 -8.26 -4.82 14.94
CA PRO A 65 -7.71 -4.03 13.85
C PRO A 65 -6.23 -4.37 13.60
N GLY A 66 -5.92 -4.58 12.33
CA GLY A 66 -4.56 -4.91 11.88
C GLY A 66 -3.66 -3.68 11.82
N HIS A 67 -2.37 -3.91 11.57
CA HIS A 67 -1.41 -2.87 11.19
C HIS A 67 -0.80 -3.24 9.84
N PHE A 68 -0.94 -2.35 8.85
CA PHE A 68 -0.30 -2.51 7.55
C PHE A 68 0.10 -1.14 6.96
N GLY A 69 1.02 -1.17 6.01
CA GLY A 69 1.60 0.02 5.41
C GLY A 69 1.21 0.21 3.95
N PHE A 70 0.72 1.41 3.58
CA PHE A 70 0.67 1.83 2.19
C PHE A 70 1.99 2.45 1.76
N VAL A 71 2.40 2.11 0.55
CA VAL A 71 3.54 2.73 -0.11
C VAL A 71 3.04 3.76 -1.12
N VAL A 72 3.40 5.01 -0.93
CA VAL A 72 2.92 6.15 -1.74
C VAL A 72 4.08 6.90 -2.40
N ASP A 73 3.79 7.67 -3.45
CA ASP A 73 4.75 8.60 -4.05
C ASP A 73 5.04 9.79 -3.12
N ASN A 74 4.04 10.24 -2.38
CA ASN A 74 4.13 11.44 -1.55
C ASN A 74 3.27 11.34 -0.28
N LYS A 75 3.95 11.21 0.87
CA LYS A 75 3.31 11.11 2.19
C LYS A 75 2.59 12.38 2.62
N GLU A 76 3.09 13.55 2.20
CA GLU A 76 2.51 14.84 2.61
C GLU A 76 1.14 15.06 1.98
N LYS A 77 0.91 14.58 0.75
CA LYS A 77 -0.43 14.61 0.14
C LYS A 77 -1.45 13.83 0.96
N VAL A 78 -1.08 12.65 1.45
CA VAL A 78 -1.94 11.84 2.32
C VAL A 78 -2.20 12.58 3.65
N ARG A 79 -1.15 13.16 4.25
CA ARG A 79 -1.28 13.94 5.48
C ARG A 79 -2.23 15.13 5.35
N GLU A 80 -2.15 15.86 4.24
CA GLU A 80 -3.07 16.96 3.96
C GLU A 80 -4.50 16.46 3.72
N ALA A 81 -4.67 15.35 3.00
CA ALA A 81 -5.99 14.75 2.75
C ALA A 81 -6.69 14.29 4.03
N LEU A 82 -5.96 13.77 5.02
CA LEU A 82 -6.53 13.36 6.32
C LEU A 82 -7.27 14.50 7.06
N LYS A 83 -6.85 15.76 6.85
CA LYS A 83 -7.50 16.92 7.47
C LYS A 83 -8.97 17.05 7.07
N GLN A 84 -9.33 16.60 5.87
CA GLN A 84 -10.73 16.61 5.38
C GLN A 84 -11.64 15.69 6.21
N PHE A 85 -11.06 14.68 6.86
CA PHE A 85 -11.76 13.70 7.69
C PHE A 85 -11.61 13.98 9.19
N ASN A 86 -10.94 15.08 9.58
CA ASN A 86 -10.56 15.37 10.97
C ASN A 86 -9.80 14.21 11.64
N ILE A 87 -8.99 13.48 10.87
CA ILE A 87 -8.15 12.39 11.38
C ILE A 87 -6.77 12.94 11.69
N GLU A 88 -6.39 12.85 12.96
CA GLU A 88 -5.05 13.23 13.40
C GLU A 88 -4.07 12.05 13.21
N PRO A 89 -2.84 12.31 12.72
CA PRO A 89 -1.80 11.30 12.71
C PRO A 89 -1.52 10.76 14.12
N LEU A 90 -1.24 9.46 14.20
CA LEU A 90 -0.81 8.82 15.44
C LEU A 90 0.55 9.36 15.89
N PRO A 91 0.77 9.52 17.21
CA PRO A 91 2.06 9.94 17.73
C PRO A 91 3.12 8.88 17.45
N GLY A 92 4.33 9.31 17.10
CA GLY A 92 5.45 8.41 16.93
C GLY A 92 6.41 8.84 15.84
N ARG A 93 7.33 7.93 15.51
CA ARG A 93 8.35 8.15 14.48
C ARG A 93 7.80 8.03 13.07
N PHE A 94 6.85 7.12 12.87
CA PHE A 94 6.28 6.81 11.56
C PHE A 94 5.00 7.60 11.35
N PHE A 95 4.72 7.93 10.10
CA PHE A 95 3.46 8.58 9.75
C PHE A 95 2.40 7.50 9.62
N GLY A 96 1.51 7.42 10.60
CA GLY A 96 0.35 6.53 10.57
C GLY A 96 -0.89 7.19 11.14
N PHE A 97 -2.04 6.55 10.93
CA PHE A 97 -3.35 6.99 11.42
C PHE A 97 -4.27 5.78 11.60
N LEU A 98 -5.43 5.98 12.22
CA LEU A 98 -6.50 4.98 12.25
C LEU A 98 -7.52 5.29 11.17
N ASP A 99 -7.88 4.29 10.36
CA ASP A 99 -9.02 4.42 9.46
C ASP A 99 -10.35 4.45 10.25
N PRO A 100 -11.51 4.72 9.62
CA PRO A 100 -12.80 4.78 10.31
C PRO A 100 -13.18 3.48 11.05
N TRP A 101 -12.55 2.36 10.71
CA TRP A 101 -12.75 1.05 11.31
C TRP A 101 -11.60 0.69 12.26
N GLY A 102 -10.77 1.65 12.65
CA GLY A 102 -9.71 1.44 13.64
C GLY A 102 -8.49 0.67 13.13
N ASN A 103 -8.40 0.34 11.83
CA ASN A 103 -7.19 -0.27 11.27
C ASN A 103 -6.03 0.73 11.37
N HIS A 104 -4.88 0.25 11.84
CA HIS A 104 -3.67 1.08 11.90
C HIS A 104 -3.01 1.10 10.53
N ILE A 105 -3.06 2.25 9.89
CA ILE A 105 -2.47 2.50 8.58
C ILE A 105 -1.15 3.23 8.76
N GLU A 106 -0.04 2.64 8.32
CA GLU A 106 1.24 3.34 8.15
C GLU A 106 1.39 3.80 6.70
N VAL A 107 1.96 4.99 6.48
CA VAL A 107 2.19 5.54 5.15
C VAL A 107 3.68 5.76 4.94
N VAL A 108 4.25 5.05 3.95
CA VAL A 108 5.68 5.04 3.66
C VAL A 108 5.90 5.53 2.23
N SER A 109 6.95 6.34 2.00
CA SER A 109 7.27 6.80 0.65
C SER A 109 8.01 5.70 -0.11
N TYR A 110 7.64 5.48 -1.38
CA TYR A 110 8.28 4.51 -2.26
C TYR A 110 9.79 4.71 -2.36
N GLU A 111 10.26 5.95 -2.35
CA GLU A 111 11.68 6.28 -2.49
C GLU A 111 12.53 5.73 -1.33
N ASN A 112 11.91 5.49 -0.16
CA ASN A 112 12.58 5.17 1.10
C ASN A 112 12.61 3.66 1.41
N ILE A 113 12.02 2.82 0.56
CA ILE A 113 11.90 1.37 0.82
C ILE A 113 12.56 0.53 -0.27
N LYS A 114 12.93 -0.70 0.10
CA LYS A 114 13.55 -1.68 -0.81
C LYS A 114 12.55 -2.44 -1.69
N PHE A 115 11.25 -2.44 -1.37
CA PHE A 115 10.26 -3.01 -2.28
C PHE A 115 10.31 -2.26 -3.61
N THR A 116 10.53 -2.96 -4.72
CA THR A 116 10.55 -2.37 -6.06
C THR A 116 9.48 -3.01 -6.93
N LYS A 117 8.75 -2.18 -7.68
CA LYS A 117 7.87 -2.65 -8.75
C LYS A 117 8.69 -2.76 -10.03
N SER A 118 8.29 -3.67 -10.92
CA SER A 118 8.92 -3.74 -12.24
C SER A 118 8.60 -2.47 -13.06
N PRO A 119 9.44 -2.10 -14.04
CA PRO A 119 9.20 -0.92 -14.89
C PRO A 119 7.84 -0.96 -15.60
N GLY A 120 7.41 -2.13 -16.07
CA GLY A 120 6.11 -2.31 -16.72
C GLY A 120 4.93 -2.00 -15.80
N VAL A 121 5.01 -2.39 -14.52
CA VAL A 121 3.97 -2.09 -13.53
C VAL A 121 3.96 -0.58 -13.21
N LEU A 122 5.12 0.04 -12.97
CA LEU A 122 5.20 1.49 -12.73
C LEU A 122 4.65 2.29 -13.92
N ASN A 123 4.98 1.90 -15.14
CA ASN A 123 4.44 2.53 -16.35
C ASN A 123 2.92 2.36 -16.46
N GLY A 124 2.38 1.16 -16.21
CA GLY A 124 0.94 0.92 -16.19
C GLY A 124 0.19 1.71 -15.11
N MET A 125 0.88 2.11 -14.04
CA MET A 125 0.36 2.98 -12.98
C MET A 125 0.55 4.47 -13.27
N GLY A 126 1.22 4.87 -14.36
CA GLY A 126 1.57 6.26 -14.65
C GLY A 126 2.64 6.84 -13.73
N LEU A 127 3.49 5.98 -13.15
CA LEU A 127 4.54 6.31 -12.17
C LEU A 127 5.94 5.97 -12.70
N ALA A 128 6.15 6.02 -14.02
CA ALA A 128 7.41 5.63 -14.66
C ALA A 128 8.63 6.43 -14.15
N ASP A 129 8.42 7.67 -13.71
CA ASP A 129 9.49 8.56 -13.23
C ASP A 129 9.81 8.38 -11.74
N LEU A 130 9.13 7.48 -11.03
CA LEU A 130 9.29 7.28 -9.59
C LEU A 130 10.62 6.57 -9.29
N LYS A 131 11.44 7.17 -8.42
CA LYS A 131 12.80 6.70 -8.13
C LYS A 131 13.01 6.37 -6.65
N LYS A 132 14.03 5.55 -6.38
CA LYS A 132 14.56 5.32 -5.04
C LYS A 132 15.48 6.47 -4.63
N ASN A 133 15.53 6.76 -3.35
CA ASN A 133 16.57 7.64 -2.83
C ASN A 133 17.92 6.89 -2.78
N ASP A 134 19.01 7.63 -2.64
CA ASP A 134 20.36 7.06 -2.68
C ASP A 134 20.60 5.97 -1.64
N ARG A 135 19.95 6.07 -0.47
CA ARG A 135 20.08 5.08 0.59
C ARG A 135 19.42 3.76 0.19
N ALA A 136 18.15 3.78 -0.18
CA ALA A 136 17.41 2.60 -0.59
C ALA A 136 18.01 1.97 -1.84
N GLN A 137 18.52 2.79 -2.75
CA GLN A 137 19.25 2.33 -3.94
C GLN A 137 20.52 1.57 -3.57
N ARG A 138 21.36 2.10 -2.68
CA ARG A 138 22.55 1.38 -2.18
C ARG A 138 22.18 0.07 -1.49
N GLU A 139 21.15 0.07 -0.64
CA GLU A 139 20.70 -1.15 0.04
C GLU A 139 20.20 -2.22 -0.95
N LEU A 140 19.63 -1.83 -2.09
CA LEU A 140 19.24 -2.75 -3.17
C LEU A 140 20.47 -3.32 -3.90
N GLU A 141 21.45 -2.48 -4.21
CA GLU A 141 22.70 -2.87 -4.88
C GLU A 141 23.52 -3.84 -4.03
N GLU A 142 23.67 -3.56 -2.73
CA GLU A 142 24.36 -4.43 -1.76
C GLU A 142 23.72 -5.83 -1.66
N GLN A 143 22.42 -5.93 -1.93
CA GLN A 143 21.67 -7.18 -1.90
C GLN A 143 21.60 -7.88 -3.27
N GLY A 144 22.16 -7.26 -4.32
CA GLY A 144 22.13 -7.78 -5.69
C GLY A 144 20.77 -7.68 -6.37
N TYR A 145 19.93 -6.71 -5.97
CA TYR A 145 18.57 -6.49 -6.50
C TYR A 145 18.46 -5.32 -7.48
N SER A 146 19.57 -4.68 -7.83
CA SER A 146 19.59 -3.59 -8.82
C SER A 146 19.26 -4.10 -10.23
N GLU A 147 18.52 -3.33 -11.01
CA GLU A 147 18.34 -3.64 -12.43
C GLU A 147 19.68 -3.67 -13.17
N PRO A 148 19.89 -4.61 -14.12
CA PRO A 148 21.06 -4.59 -14.98
C PRO A 148 21.11 -3.28 -15.78
N LEU A 149 22.28 -2.65 -15.85
CA LEU A 149 22.54 -1.40 -16.60
C LEU A 149 22.10 -1.44 -18.08
N SER A 150 21.76 -2.61 -18.63
CA SER A 150 21.35 -2.78 -20.02
C SER A 150 19.89 -2.39 -20.33
N SER A 151 19.03 -2.13 -19.33
CA SER A 151 17.61 -1.76 -19.56
C SER A 151 17.36 -0.26 -19.80
N LEU A 152 18.40 0.59 -19.74
CA LEU A 152 18.27 2.04 -19.91
C LEU A 152 18.55 2.55 -21.34
N ASN A 153 18.90 1.66 -22.29
CA ASN A 153 19.27 2.02 -23.67
C ASN A 153 18.47 1.25 -24.74
N SER A 154 17.15 1.13 -24.58
CA SER A 154 16.27 0.59 -25.63
C SER A 154 14.94 1.31 -25.66
#